data_AF-A0A518HCD8-F1
#
_entry.id   AF-A0A518HCD8-F1
#
_cell.length_a   1.000
_cell.length_b   1.000
_cell.length_c   1.000
_cell.angle_alpha   90.00
_cell.angle_beta   90.00
_cell.angle_gamma   90.00
#
_symmetry.space_group_name_H-M   'P 1'
#
loop_
_entity.id
_entity.type
_entity.pdbx_description
1 polymer ?
#
loop_
_entity_poly.entity_id
_entity_poly.type
_entity_poly.pdbx_seq_one_letter_code
_entity_poly.pdbx_strand_id
1 'polypeptide(L)'
;MAIVICKCGSWLKAPDPDEGGFGRCPSCGRVVGADGQIRDAEPSEQVGFFRRLVGRKRPSEQYPKRGRPLGLGEALAFPLVDGPGLMLLVFFPPFLTFMSVPVFDIVMFFRDAPRGGFNPLALLLLPFALPLVISFTFVAGYVLLYLALVLTDGAMGRTDHPKFPIWERHTILEGLARWVWAGIVGLGVGALPIVLYVKLRGELGPVDWVAIAALVGLAAGYVQMGLAAAILHDNFALAHPVSIAHAVRVIGREYLAPCMLTAFALFLAVFGWRLVMYHAPTVTAAGLGLWAFWVFVLYEAMVIMHVLGRTCYRNAAGLGWYRREPKWNSWERPGRIYSNS
;
A
#
# COMPACT_ATOMS: atom_id res chain seq x y z
N MET A 1 -20.81 -21.16 -21.74
CA MET A 1 -20.47 -19.72 -21.86
C MET A 1 -20.17 -19.40 -23.31
N ALA A 2 -20.96 -18.53 -23.93
CA ALA A 2 -20.70 -18.08 -25.29
C ALA A 2 -19.65 -16.95 -25.29
N ILE A 3 -18.71 -17.02 -26.22
CA ILE A 3 -17.74 -15.95 -26.47
C ILE A 3 -18.19 -15.21 -27.72
N VAL A 4 -18.30 -13.89 -27.62
CA VAL A 4 -18.77 -13.01 -28.69
C VAL A 4 -17.61 -12.11 -29.11
N ILE A 5 -17.32 -12.06 -30.41
CA ILE A 5 -16.31 -11.18 -30.96
C ILE A 5 -16.98 -9.86 -31.33
N CYS A 6 -16.62 -8.79 -30.64
CA CYS A 6 -17.12 -7.46 -30.97
C CYS A 6 -16.62 -7.02 -32.36
N LYS A 7 -17.39 -6.21 -33.09
CA LYS A 7 -16.98 -5.59 -34.36
C LYS A 7 -15.64 -4.82 -34.29
N CYS A 8 -15.18 -4.43 -33.10
CA CYS A 8 -13.86 -3.81 -32.89
C CYS A 8 -12.72 -4.82 -32.67
N GLY A 9 -12.96 -6.12 -32.84
CA GLY A 9 -11.99 -7.20 -32.66
C GLY A 9 -11.79 -7.68 -31.22
N SER A 10 -12.50 -7.13 -30.24
CA SER A 10 -12.37 -7.54 -28.83
C SER A 10 -13.20 -8.79 -28.53
N TRP A 11 -12.59 -9.76 -27.84
CA TRP A 11 -13.26 -10.97 -27.37
C TRP A 11 -13.99 -10.67 -26.05
N LEU A 12 -15.29 -10.93 -26.02
CA LEU A 12 -16.16 -10.64 -24.88
C LEU A 12 -16.89 -11.91 -24.45
N LYS A 13 -17.09 -12.05 -23.15
CA LYS A 13 -17.97 -13.07 -22.61
C LYS A 13 -19.41 -12.58 -22.73
N ALA A 14 -20.28 -13.37 -23.35
CA ALA A 14 -21.71 -13.05 -23.43
C ALA A 14 -22.30 -12.96 -22.01
N PRO A 15 -23.22 -12.01 -21.76
CA PRO A 15 -24.05 -12.03 -20.56
C PRO A 15 -24.83 -13.36 -20.47
N ASP A 16 -25.15 -13.81 -19.26
CA ASP A 16 -25.95 -15.02 -19.08
C ASP A 16 -27.39 -14.77 -19.58
N PRO A 17 -27.93 -15.58 -20.51
CA PRO A 17 -29.26 -15.38 -21.06
C PRO A 17 -30.37 -15.39 -20.00
N ASP A 18 -30.19 -16.16 -18.92
CA ASP A 18 -31.17 -16.29 -17.85
C ASP A 18 -31.26 -15.03 -16.97
N GLU A 19 -30.23 -14.17 -16.99
CA GLU A 19 -30.18 -12.93 -16.22
C GLU A 19 -30.69 -11.71 -17.01
N GLY A 20 -31.02 -11.85 -18.30
CA GLY A 20 -31.55 -10.76 -19.14
C GLY A 20 -30.60 -9.55 -19.26
N GLY A 21 -29.32 -9.72 -18.96
CA GLY A 21 -28.36 -8.63 -18.85
C GLY A 21 -27.83 -8.13 -20.19
N PHE A 22 -27.61 -6.81 -20.31
CA PHE A 22 -26.87 -6.20 -21.42
C PHE A 22 -25.42 -5.92 -21.00
N GLY A 23 -24.46 -6.45 -21.74
CA GLY A 23 -23.04 -6.12 -21.60
C GLY A 23 -22.67 -4.89 -22.43
N ARG A 24 -21.55 -4.22 -22.10
CA ARG A 24 -20.93 -3.22 -23.00
C ARG A 24 -19.50 -3.62 -23.31
N CYS A 25 -19.13 -3.50 -24.59
CA CYS A 25 -17.73 -3.65 -25.00
C CYS A 25 -16.89 -2.56 -24.32
N PRO A 26 -15.83 -2.90 -23.56
CA PRO A 26 -14.98 -1.92 -22.92
C PRO A 26 -14.14 -1.11 -23.93
N SER A 27 -13.86 -1.66 -25.11
CA SER A 27 -13.06 -0.98 -26.14
C SER A 27 -13.86 0.02 -26.97
N CYS A 28 -15.05 -0.34 -27.45
CA CYS A 28 -15.83 0.52 -28.35
C CYS A 28 -17.18 1.00 -27.78
N GLY A 29 -17.57 0.56 -26.58
CA GLY A 29 -18.81 1.00 -25.94
C GLY A 29 -20.11 0.42 -26.49
N ARG A 30 -20.06 -0.40 -27.56
CA ARG A 30 -21.23 -1.07 -28.13
C ARG A 30 -21.90 -2.02 -27.13
N VAL A 31 -23.21 -2.15 -27.24
CA VAL A 31 -24.01 -3.01 -26.35
C VAL A 31 -24.00 -4.43 -26.89
N VAL A 32 -23.71 -5.39 -26.02
CA VAL A 32 -23.77 -6.82 -26.29
C VAL A 32 -25.01 -7.37 -25.61
N GLY A 33 -25.97 -7.84 -26.40
CA GLY A 33 -27.18 -8.46 -25.90
C GLY A 33 -26.91 -9.85 -25.33
N ALA A 34 -27.87 -10.33 -24.52
CA ALA A 34 -27.91 -11.71 -24.01
C ALA A 34 -28.00 -12.76 -25.13
N ASP A 35 -28.55 -12.37 -26.28
CA ASP A 35 -28.60 -13.14 -27.53
C ASP A 35 -27.24 -13.19 -28.26
N GLY A 36 -26.20 -12.54 -27.72
CA GLY A 36 -24.89 -12.41 -28.35
C GLY A 36 -24.85 -11.41 -29.50
N GLN A 37 -25.96 -10.71 -29.80
CA GLN A 37 -25.96 -9.70 -30.84
C GLN A 37 -25.32 -8.40 -30.34
N ILE A 38 -24.45 -7.83 -31.18
CA ILE A 38 -23.82 -6.55 -30.93
C ILE A 38 -24.67 -5.48 -31.60
N ARG A 39 -25.37 -4.70 -30.80
CA ARG A 39 -26.15 -3.55 -31.29
C ARG A 39 -25.25 -2.32 -31.28
N ASP A 40 -25.22 -1.62 -32.40
CA ASP A 40 -24.68 -0.26 -32.44
C ASP A 40 -25.52 0.54 -31.44
N ALA A 41 -24.84 1.18 -30.47
CA ALA A 41 -25.56 1.96 -29.46
C ALA A 41 -26.39 2.99 -30.22
N GLU A 42 -27.71 2.99 -30.01
CA GLU A 42 -28.57 4.06 -30.51
C GLU A 42 -27.90 5.39 -30.17
N PRO A 43 -27.94 6.39 -31.06
CA PRO A 43 -27.37 7.70 -30.81
C PRO A 43 -28.23 8.39 -29.74
N SER A 44 -28.08 7.94 -28.48
CA SER A 44 -28.50 8.69 -27.31
C SER A 44 -27.89 10.06 -27.48
N GLU A 45 -28.78 11.07 -27.46
CA GLU A 45 -28.49 12.49 -27.62
C GLU A 45 -27.05 12.83 -27.28
N GLN A 46 -26.40 13.55 -28.20
CA GLN A 46 -25.09 14.15 -28.00
C GLN A 46 -25.13 15.10 -26.79
N VAL A 47 -25.05 14.54 -25.59
CA VAL A 47 -24.69 15.26 -24.39
C VAL A 47 -23.25 15.69 -24.63
N GLY A 48 -23.13 16.95 -25.05
CA GLY A 48 -21.92 17.53 -25.63
C GLY A 48 -20.64 17.11 -24.91
N PHE A 49 -19.61 16.84 -25.69
CA PHE A 49 -18.26 16.48 -25.26
C PHE A 49 -17.74 17.36 -24.12
N PHE A 50 -18.08 18.66 -24.13
CA PHE A 50 -17.76 19.61 -23.06
C PHE A 50 -18.51 19.37 -21.74
N ARG A 51 -19.76 18.91 -21.77
CA ARG A 51 -20.52 18.53 -20.58
C ARG A 51 -20.00 17.22 -19.96
N ARG A 52 -19.27 16.40 -20.73
CA ARG A 52 -18.60 15.18 -20.24
C ARG A 52 -17.28 15.47 -19.51
N LEU A 53 -16.64 16.61 -19.77
CA LEU A 53 -15.45 17.08 -19.06
C LEU A 53 -15.78 17.83 -17.76
N VAL A 54 -16.94 18.51 -17.68
CA VAL A 54 -17.35 19.33 -16.52
C VAL A 54 -18.51 18.72 -15.72
N GLY A 55 -19.24 17.77 -16.32
CA GLY A 55 -20.33 17.07 -15.66
C GLY A 55 -19.76 16.23 -14.52
N ARG A 56 -19.96 16.69 -13.27
CA ARG A 56 -19.88 15.85 -12.07
C ARG A 56 -20.58 14.53 -12.41
N LYS A 57 -19.81 13.47 -12.66
CA LYS A 57 -20.35 12.11 -12.73
C LYS A 57 -21.15 11.95 -11.44
N ARG A 58 -22.48 11.90 -11.56
CA ARG A 58 -23.31 11.54 -10.41
C ARG A 58 -22.75 10.22 -9.92
N PRO A 59 -22.32 10.13 -8.64
CA PRO A 59 -21.89 8.86 -8.10
C PRO A 59 -23.04 7.88 -8.32
N SER A 60 -22.77 6.76 -8.97
CA SER A 60 -23.73 5.67 -9.07
C SER A 60 -24.25 5.33 -7.67
N GLU A 61 -25.50 4.92 -7.56
CA GLU A 61 -26.13 4.48 -6.30
C GLU A 61 -25.31 3.42 -5.55
N GLN A 62 -24.42 2.72 -6.25
CA GLN A 62 -23.45 1.76 -5.71
C GLN A 62 -22.31 2.37 -4.87
N TYR A 63 -22.14 3.69 -4.80
CA TYR A 63 -21.12 4.25 -3.92
C TYR A 63 -21.61 4.23 -2.47
N PRO A 64 -20.80 3.68 -1.54
CA PRO A 64 -21.18 3.64 -0.14
C PRO A 64 -21.41 5.07 0.37
N LYS A 65 -22.52 5.27 1.08
CA LYS A 65 -22.77 6.52 1.82
C LYS A 65 -21.56 6.78 2.70
N ARG A 66 -21.06 8.03 2.70
CA ARG A 66 -19.84 8.44 3.39
C ARG A 66 -19.84 7.87 4.82
N GLY A 67 -19.01 6.85 5.04
CA GLY A 67 -18.99 6.10 6.31
C GLY A 67 -18.61 6.99 7.49
N ARG A 68 -18.97 6.56 8.70
CA ARG A 68 -18.58 7.20 9.96
C ARG A 68 -17.04 7.39 10.00
N PRO A 69 -16.53 8.54 10.47
CA PRO A 69 -15.10 8.69 10.71
C PRO A 69 -14.62 7.63 11.70
N LEU A 70 -13.47 7.02 11.39
CA LEU A 70 -12.85 6.02 12.25
C LEU A 70 -12.36 6.70 13.53
N GLY A 71 -12.74 6.16 14.69
CA GLY A 71 -12.24 6.65 15.97
C GLY A 71 -10.78 6.26 16.16
N LEU A 72 -9.97 7.10 16.81
CA LEU A 72 -8.57 6.76 17.11
C LEU A 72 -8.46 5.48 17.95
N GLY A 73 -9.35 5.30 18.93
CA GLY A 73 -9.40 4.08 19.74
C GLY A 73 -9.73 2.82 18.93
N GLU A 74 -10.64 2.94 17.95
CA GLU A 74 -10.98 1.83 17.04
C GLU A 74 -9.78 1.48 16.14
N ALA A 75 -9.09 2.51 15.63
CA ALA A 75 -7.88 2.33 14.83
C ALA A 75 -6.74 1.64 15.63
N LEU A 76 -6.51 2.06 16.88
CA LEU A 76 -5.47 1.48 17.75
C LEU A 76 -5.85 0.09 18.28
N ALA A 77 -7.14 -0.17 18.49
CA ALA A 77 -7.59 -1.49 18.88
C ALA A 77 -7.49 -2.50 17.73
N PHE A 78 -7.60 -2.05 16.47
CA PHE A 78 -7.68 -2.91 15.30
C PHE A 78 -6.70 -4.11 15.32
N PRO A 79 -5.37 -3.95 15.48
CA PRO A 79 -4.44 -5.09 15.49
C PRO A 79 -4.69 -6.17 16.55
N LEU A 80 -5.47 -5.85 17.59
CA LEU A 80 -5.70 -6.68 18.77
C LEU A 80 -7.11 -7.29 18.80
N VAL A 81 -8.00 -6.90 17.88
CA VAL A 81 -9.41 -7.32 17.90
C VAL A 81 -9.60 -8.75 17.41
N ASP A 82 -8.91 -9.16 16.34
CA ASP A 82 -9.10 -10.49 15.76
C ASP A 82 -7.84 -11.37 15.79
N GLY A 83 -8.05 -12.67 15.65
CA GLY A 83 -7.01 -13.69 15.61
C GLY A 83 -5.87 -13.42 14.61
N PRO A 84 -6.12 -13.08 13.34
CA PRO A 84 -5.04 -12.88 12.38
C PRO A 84 -4.07 -11.74 12.74
N GLY A 85 -4.57 -10.63 13.28
CA GLY A 85 -3.73 -9.51 13.74
C GLY A 85 -2.84 -9.93 14.92
N LEU A 86 -3.41 -10.63 15.90
CA LEU A 86 -2.67 -11.19 17.03
C LEU A 86 -1.63 -12.24 16.58
N MET A 87 -1.98 -13.10 15.63
CA MET A 87 -1.04 -14.07 15.07
C MET A 87 0.14 -13.37 14.39
N LEU A 88 -0.10 -12.27 13.66
CA LEU A 88 0.98 -11.48 13.06
C LEU A 88 1.90 -10.92 14.15
N LEU A 89 1.35 -10.35 15.23
CA LEU A 89 2.12 -9.73 16.33
C LEU A 89 2.85 -10.72 17.23
N VAL A 90 2.38 -11.95 17.36
CA VAL A 90 3.00 -12.96 18.23
C VAL A 90 4.03 -13.78 17.47
N PHE A 91 3.69 -14.25 16.26
CA PHE A 91 4.53 -15.21 15.56
C PHE A 91 5.63 -14.56 14.72
N PHE A 92 5.38 -13.42 14.05
CA PHE A 92 6.37 -12.84 13.13
C PHE A 92 7.54 -12.12 13.81
N PRO A 93 7.37 -11.38 14.93
CA PRO A 93 8.48 -10.67 15.55
C PRO A 93 9.66 -11.56 15.95
N PRO A 94 9.48 -12.76 16.53
CA PRO A 94 10.60 -13.68 16.74
C PRO A 94 11.38 -13.98 15.44
N PHE A 95 10.70 -14.35 14.35
CA PHE A 95 11.36 -14.63 13.07
C PHE A 95 12.06 -13.40 12.51
N LEU A 96 11.40 -12.25 12.50
CA LEU A 96 11.99 -11.00 12.01
C LEU A 96 13.18 -10.57 12.85
N THR A 97 13.14 -10.76 14.17
CA THR A 97 14.27 -10.48 15.08
C THR A 97 15.48 -11.28 14.65
N PHE A 98 15.39 -12.61 14.61
CA PHE A 98 16.53 -13.45 14.24
C PHE A 98 17.03 -13.21 12.81
N MET A 99 16.12 -13.05 11.85
CA MET A 99 16.49 -12.88 10.45
C MET A 99 17.03 -11.48 10.14
N SER A 100 16.68 -10.46 10.94
CA SER A 100 17.14 -9.08 10.73
C SER A 100 18.54 -8.80 11.28
N VAL A 101 19.05 -9.60 12.21
CA VAL A 101 20.43 -9.46 12.75
C VAL A 101 21.48 -9.33 11.64
N PRO A 102 21.62 -10.29 10.70
CA PRO A 102 22.63 -10.18 9.65
C PRO A 102 22.38 -8.99 8.70
N VAL A 103 21.13 -8.60 8.49
CA VAL A 103 20.78 -7.42 7.68
C VAL A 103 21.31 -6.16 8.36
N PHE A 104 21.07 -6.01 9.66
CA PHE A 104 21.55 -4.86 10.42
C PHE A 104 23.07 -4.83 10.57
N ASP A 105 23.71 -5.98 10.75
CA ASP A 105 25.18 -6.09 10.79
C ASP A 105 25.79 -5.60 9.47
N ILE A 106 25.23 -6.02 8.32
CA ILE A 106 25.67 -5.55 7.00
C ILE A 106 25.47 -4.03 6.86
N VAL A 107 24.32 -3.50 7.28
CA VAL A 107 24.03 -2.06 7.21
C VAL A 107 25.00 -1.26 8.08
N MET A 108 25.29 -1.71 9.30
CA MET A 108 26.26 -1.07 10.20
C MET A 108 27.67 -1.14 9.61
N PHE A 109 28.05 -2.29 9.05
CA PHE A 109 29.32 -2.48 8.40
C PHE A 109 29.55 -1.45 7.27
N PHE A 110 28.57 -1.27 6.38
CA PHE A 110 28.68 -0.27 5.29
C PHE A 110 28.71 1.17 5.78
N ARG A 111 28.05 1.49 6.91
CA ARG A 111 28.02 2.85 7.45
C ARG A 111 29.38 3.30 7.97
N ASP A 112 30.10 2.40 8.62
CA ASP A 112 31.36 2.71 9.32
C ASP A 112 32.62 2.40 8.47
N ALA A 113 32.43 1.88 7.24
CA ALA A 113 33.46 1.28 6.38
C ALA A 113 34.66 2.14 5.88
N PRO A 114 34.70 3.49 5.89
CA PRO A 114 35.94 4.16 5.42
C PRO A 114 37.05 4.26 6.49
N ARG A 115 36.77 3.95 7.76
CA ARG A 115 37.74 4.15 8.87
C ARG A 115 38.17 2.87 9.59
N GLY A 116 37.46 1.76 9.41
CA GLY A 116 37.82 0.45 9.97
C GLY A 116 38.23 -0.49 8.85
N GLY A 117 39.47 -1.00 8.91
CA GLY A 117 40.01 -1.94 7.93
C GLY A 117 39.05 -3.11 7.64
N PHE A 118 39.11 -3.58 6.39
CA PHE A 118 38.38 -4.75 5.89
C PHE A 118 38.41 -5.89 6.91
N ASN A 119 37.27 -6.21 7.54
CA ASN A 119 37.21 -7.27 8.55
C ASN A 119 36.99 -8.62 7.84
N PRO A 120 38.02 -9.48 7.73
CA PRO A 120 37.92 -10.77 7.01
C PRO A 120 36.87 -11.70 7.63
N LEU A 121 36.51 -11.46 8.89
CA LEU A 121 35.46 -12.20 9.61
C LEU A 121 34.07 -11.97 8.99
N ALA A 122 33.82 -10.79 8.41
CA ALA A 122 32.57 -10.51 7.69
C ALA A 122 32.43 -11.35 6.40
N LEU A 123 33.55 -11.64 5.73
CA LEU A 123 33.59 -12.49 4.54
C LEU A 123 33.30 -13.97 4.86
N LEU A 124 33.71 -14.40 6.05
CA LEU A 124 33.44 -15.75 6.56
C LEU A 124 31.96 -15.93 6.96
N LEU A 125 31.30 -14.85 7.35
CA LEU A 125 29.87 -14.82 7.67
C LEU A 125 28.96 -14.69 6.44
N LEU A 126 29.47 -14.16 5.31
CA LEU A 126 28.72 -13.96 4.07
C LEU A 126 27.92 -15.20 3.58
N PRO A 127 28.48 -16.43 3.52
CA PRO A 127 27.73 -17.60 3.06
C PRO A 127 26.55 -17.98 3.97
N PHE A 128 26.57 -17.57 5.24
CA PHE A 128 25.47 -17.77 6.18
C PHE A 128 24.50 -16.57 6.18
N ALA A 129 25.01 -15.36 5.98
CA ALA A 129 24.22 -14.15 5.93
C ALA A 129 23.31 -14.11 4.70
N LEU A 130 23.79 -14.53 3.52
CA LEU A 130 23.02 -14.44 2.28
C LEU A 130 21.70 -15.27 2.32
N PRO A 131 21.69 -16.54 2.74
CA PRO A 131 20.45 -17.28 2.95
C PRO A 131 19.50 -16.59 3.94
N LEU A 132 20.02 -16.05 5.05
CA LEU A 132 19.22 -15.35 6.05
C LEU A 132 18.62 -14.05 5.49
N VAL A 133 19.37 -13.29 4.69
CA VAL A 133 18.87 -12.07 4.01
C VAL A 133 17.78 -12.43 3.00
N ILE A 134 17.93 -13.53 2.25
CA ILE A 134 16.90 -14.01 1.33
C ILE A 134 15.65 -14.43 2.12
N SER A 135 15.80 -15.23 3.19
CA SER A 135 14.69 -15.62 4.06
C SER A 135 13.99 -14.40 4.68
N PHE A 136 14.75 -13.43 5.19
CA PHE A 136 14.24 -12.16 5.69
C PHE A 136 13.42 -11.44 4.62
N THR A 137 13.93 -11.36 3.39
CA THR A 137 13.26 -10.68 2.28
C THR A 137 11.92 -11.34 1.94
N PHE A 138 11.84 -12.68 1.95
CA PHE A 138 10.59 -13.40 1.71
C PHE A 138 9.60 -13.25 2.88
N VAL A 139 10.06 -13.35 4.13
CA VAL A 139 9.19 -13.18 5.32
C VAL A 139 8.68 -11.73 5.40
N ALA A 140 9.56 -10.74 5.21
CA ALA A 140 9.17 -9.34 5.17
C ALA A 140 8.22 -9.07 3.99
N GLY A 141 8.50 -9.60 2.80
CA GLY A 141 7.61 -9.51 1.64
C GLY A 141 6.22 -10.10 1.91
N TYR A 142 6.15 -11.23 2.62
CA TYR A 142 4.90 -11.86 3.03
C TYR A 142 4.11 -10.98 4.02
N VAL A 143 4.79 -10.39 5.00
CA VAL A 143 4.18 -9.41 5.92
C VAL A 143 3.67 -8.19 5.17
N LEU A 144 4.46 -7.64 4.25
CA LEU A 144 4.08 -6.50 3.41
C LEU A 144 2.88 -6.82 2.51
N LEU A 145 2.76 -8.07 2.05
CA LEU A 145 1.59 -8.55 1.32
C LEU A 145 0.35 -8.60 2.23
N TYR A 146 0.49 -9.11 3.46
CA TYR A 146 -0.59 -9.07 4.44
C TYR A 146 -1.05 -7.63 4.74
N LEU A 147 -0.11 -6.70 4.94
CA LEU A 147 -0.40 -5.28 5.14
C LEU A 147 -1.11 -4.65 3.93
N ALA A 148 -0.75 -5.06 2.71
CA ALA A 148 -1.48 -4.65 1.51
C ALA A 148 -2.93 -5.17 1.50
N LEU A 149 -3.19 -6.37 2.03
CA LEU A 149 -4.54 -6.91 2.17
C LEU A 149 -5.34 -6.12 3.21
N VAL A 150 -4.73 -5.76 4.35
CA VAL A 150 -5.36 -4.91 5.37
C VAL A 150 -5.78 -3.57 4.75
N LEU A 151 -4.89 -2.96 3.96
CA LEU A 151 -5.20 -1.74 3.22
C LEU A 151 -6.36 -1.93 2.24
N THR A 152 -6.36 -3.03 1.49
CA THR A 152 -7.37 -3.32 0.46
C THR A 152 -8.74 -3.61 1.06
N ASP A 153 -8.81 -4.42 2.11
CA ASP A 153 -10.06 -4.74 2.79
C ASP A 153 -10.64 -3.49 3.49
N GLY A 154 -9.78 -2.70 4.15
CA GLY A 154 -10.17 -1.40 4.71
C GLY A 154 -10.65 -0.44 3.62
N ALA A 155 -9.98 -0.44 2.45
CA ALA A 155 -10.42 0.32 1.28
C ALA A 155 -11.77 -0.18 0.77
N MET A 156 -12.08 -1.47 0.79
CA MET A 156 -13.38 -2.01 0.39
C MET A 156 -14.47 -1.84 1.45
N GLY A 157 -14.14 -1.23 2.59
CA GLY A 157 -15.08 -0.98 3.69
C GLY A 157 -15.29 -2.18 4.61
N ARG A 158 -14.52 -3.26 4.44
CA ARG A 158 -14.52 -4.41 5.35
C ARG A 158 -13.84 -4.01 6.66
N THR A 159 -14.36 -4.53 7.77
CA THR A 159 -13.87 -4.25 9.12
C THR A 159 -13.03 -5.38 9.69
N ASP A 160 -13.21 -6.60 9.17
CA ASP A 160 -12.55 -7.79 9.68
C ASP A 160 -11.12 -7.88 9.15
N HIS A 161 -10.26 -8.60 9.87
CA HIS A 161 -8.90 -8.84 9.38
C HIS A 161 -8.91 -9.72 8.12
N PRO A 162 -8.03 -9.44 7.14
CA PRO A 162 -7.86 -10.32 6.00
C PRO A 162 -7.34 -11.68 6.47
N LYS A 163 -7.69 -12.72 5.72
CA LYS A 163 -7.05 -14.03 5.84
C LYS A 163 -5.57 -13.90 5.48
N PHE A 164 -4.73 -14.72 6.11
CA PHE A 164 -3.33 -14.80 5.73
C PHE A 164 -3.16 -15.23 4.26
N PRO A 165 -2.28 -14.56 3.50
CA PRO A 165 -2.05 -14.93 2.11
C PRO A 165 -1.43 -16.32 2.00
N ILE A 166 -1.66 -16.99 0.87
CA ILE A 166 -0.98 -18.25 0.56
C ILE A 166 0.51 -17.95 0.36
N TRP A 167 1.38 -18.86 0.81
CA TRP A 167 2.83 -18.73 0.60
C TRP A 167 3.20 -19.01 -0.86
N GLU A 168 2.97 -18.04 -1.73
CA GLU A 168 3.31 -18.11 -3.15
C GLU A 168 4.42 -17.10 -3.49
N ARG A 169 5.56 -17.61 -3.96
CA ARG A 169 6.76 -16.80 -4.23
C ARG A 169 6.50 -15.66 -5.21
N HIS A 170 5.73 -15.93 -6.26
CA HIS A 170 5.46 -14.92 -7.29
C HIS A 170 4.69 -13.72 -6.72
N THR A 171 3.64 -13.99 -5.95
CA THR A 171 2.79 -12.99 -5.31
C THR A 171 3.53 -12.17 -4.26
N ILE A 172 4.40 -12.84 -3.47
CA ILE A 172 5.26 -12.16 -2.49
C ILE A 172 6.23 -11.20 -3.20
N LEU A 173 6.88 -11.63 -4.29
CA LEU A 173 7.82 -10.80 -5.04
C LEU A 173 7.12 -9.63 -5.74
N GLU A 174 5.93 -9.84 -6.29
CA GLU A 174 5.14 -8.76 -6.91
C GLU A 174 4.71 -7.72 -5.87
N GLY A 175 4.22 -8.17 -4.71
CA GLY A 175 3.91 -7.29 -3.59
C GLY A 175 5.13 -6.49 -3.15
N LEU A 176 6.25 -7.17 -2.90
CA LEU A 176 7.51 -6.53 -2.52
C LEU A 176 7.97 -5.51 -3.56
N ALA A 177 7.86 -5.80 -4.86
CA ALA A 177 8.21 -4.87 -5.92
C ALA A 177 7.37 -3.59 -5.86
N ARG A 178 6.06 -3.67 -5.50
CA ARG A 178 5.18 -2.49 -5.35
C ARG A 178 5.62 -1.62 -4.17
N TRP A 179 6.00 -2.25 -3.07
CA TRP A 179 6.53 -1.54 -1.90
C TRP A 179 7.88 -0.87 -2.19
N VAL A 180 8.80 -1.59 -2.83
CA VAL A 180 10.11 -1.05 -3.24
C VAL A 180 9.92 0.10 -4.21
N TRP A 181 9.03 -0.03 -5.21
CA TRP A 181 8.73 1.03 -6.15
C TRP A 181 8.14 2.26 -5.47
N ALA A 182 7.12 2.10 -4.62
CA ALA A 182 6.53 3.20 -3.86
C ALA A 182 7.56 3.89 -2.95
N GLY A 183 8.46 3.10 -2.34
CA GLY A 183 9.58 3.59 -1.55
C GLY A 183 10.56 4.40 -2.40
N ILE A 184 11.02 3.89 -3.54
CA ILE A 184 11.96 4.60 -4.44
C ILE A 184 11.36 5.91 -4.93
N VAL A 185 10.12 5.89 -5.43
CA VAL A 185 9.48 7.10 -5.96
C VAL A 185 9.23 8.10 -4.84
N GLY A 186 8.73 7.67 -3.68
CA GLY A 186 8.46 8.57 -2.58
C GLY A 186 9.71 9.10 -1.89
N LEU A 187 10.78 8.30 -1.78
CA LEU A 187 12.11 8.79 -1.38
C LEU A 187 12.66 9.75 -2.43
N GLY A 188 12.48 9.49 -3.72
CA GLY A 188 12.87 10.42 -4.78
C GLY A 188 12.18 11.78 -4.64
N VAL A 189 10.87 11.78 -4.36
CA VAL A 189 10.08 13.01 -4.20
C VAL A 189 10.38 13.71 -2.86
N GLY A 190 10.66 12.96 -1.80
CA GLY A 190 10.86 13.49 -0.45
C GLY A 190 12.31 13.80 -0.08
N ALA A 191 13.21 12.84 -0.30
CA ALA A 191 14.62 12.94 0.08
C ALA A 191 15.40 13.92 -0.81
N LEU A 192 15.08 14.02 -2.11
CA LEU A 192 15.79 14.93 -3.01
C LEU A 192 15.61 16.41 -2.60
N PRO A 193 14.41 16.92 -2.29
CA PRO A 193 14.23 18.24 -1.71
C PRO A 193 14.96 18.43 -0.38
N ILE A 194 14.98 17.42 0.50
CA ILE A 194 15.69 17.51 1.78
C ILE A 194 17.20 17.66 1.56
N VAL A 195 17.79 16.81 0.70
CA VAL A 195 19.23 16.87 0.39
C VAL A 195 19.59 18.19 -0.26
N LEU A 196 18.77 18.69 -1.19
CA LEU A 196 18.98 20.01 -1.80
C LEU A 196 18.87 21.13 -0.76
N TYR A 197 17.87 21.09 0.11
CA TYR A 197 17.67 22.07 1.18
C TYR A 197 18.88 22.13 2.13
N VAL A 198 19.35 20.97 2.60
CA VAL A 198 20.51 20.88 3.50
C VAL A 198 21.78 21.38 2.79
N LYS A 199 22.01 21.00 1.53
CA LYS A 199 23.18 21.47 0.77
C LYS A 199 23.17 22.97 0.50
N LEU A 200 22.00 23.57 0.28
CA LEU A 200 21.87 24.99 0.00
C LEU A 200 22.00 25.88 1.25
N ARG A 201 21.61 25.39 2.44
CA ARG A 201 21.62 26.17 3.68
C ARG A 201 22.93 26.08 4.46
N GLY A 202 23.66 24.96 4.36
CA GLY A 202 24.88 24.75 5.15
C GLY A 202 24.57 24.44 6.61
N GLU A 203 24.54 25.46 7.48
CA GLU A 203 24.25 25.30 8.90
C GLU A 203 22.74 25.22 9.18
N LEU A 204 22.33 24.21 9.95
CA LEU A 204 20.92 23.97 10.27
C LEU A 204 20.55 24.65 11.59
N GLY A 205 19.75 25.69 11.52
CA GLY A 205 19.09 26.31 12.66
C GLY A 205 17.84 25.55 13.11
N PRO A 206 17.21 25.97 14.23
CA PRO A 206 16.00 25.32 14.76
C PRO A 206 14.80 25.35 13.78
N VAL A 207 14.68 26.41 12.96
CA VAL A 207 13.63 26.52 11.94
C VAL A 207 13.84 25.53 10.80
N ASP A 208 15.10 25.21 10.47
CA ASP A 208 15.43 24.27 9.41
C ASP A 208 14.97 22.84 9.77
N TRP A 209 14.99 22.48 11.05
CA TRP A 209 14.44 21.20 11.53
C TRP A 209 12.93 21.09 11.33
N VAL A 210 12.19 22.19 11.47
CA VAL A 210 10.74 22.22 11.18
C VAL A 210 10.51 22.01 9.67
N ALA A 211 11.33 22.65 8.83
CA ALA A 211 11.25 22.46 7.37
C ALA A 211 11.58 21.01 6.96
N ILE A 212 12.63 20.42 7.54
CA ILE A 212 13.00 19.01 7.32
C ILE A 212 11.88 18.08 7.78
N ALA A 213 11.31 18.29 8.98
CA ALA A 213 10.21 17.49 9.48
C ALA A 213 8.97 17.59 8.58
N ALA A 214 8.66 18.79 8.06
CA ALA A 214 7.58 18.98 7.10
C ALA A 214 7.83 18.25 5.78
N LEU A 215 9.06 18.29 5.26
CA LEU A 215 9.46 17.56 4.05
C LEU A 215 9.40 16.04 4.24
N VAL A 216 9.81 15.53 5.41
CA VAL A 216 9.66 14.11 5.76
C VAL A 216 8.19 13.72 5.84
N GLY A 217 7.34 14.57 6.44
CA GLY A 217 5.90 14.36 6.46
C GLY A 217 5.29 14.30 5.06
N LEU A 218 5.69 15.21 4.17
CA LEU A 218 5.28 15.18 2.76
C LEU A 218 5.76 13.92 2.03
N ALA A 219 6.99 13.49 2.29
CA ALA A 219 7.55 12.25 1.75
C ALA A 219 6.74 11.03 2.20
N ALA A 220 6.45 10.95 3.51
CA ALA A 220 5.66 9.87 4.10
C ALA A 220 4.24 9.82 3.50
N GLY A 221 3.58 10.97 3.39
CA GLY A 221 2.28 11.07 2.73
C GLY A 221 2.34 10.66 1.25
N TYR A 222 3.39 11.06 0.53
CA TYR A 222 3.57 10.64 -0.86
C TYR A 222 3.73 9.12 -0.97
N VAL A 223 4.63 8.51 -0.19
CA VAL A 223 4.86 7.05 -0.18
C VAL A 223 3.55 6.33 0.14
N GLN A 224 2.83 6.80 1.16
CA GLN A 224 1.58 6.20 1.61
C GLN A 224 0.50 6.22 0.51
N MET A 225 0.27 7.37 -0.14
CA MET A 225 -0.71 7.49 -1.21
C MET A 225 -0.27 6.76 -2.49
N GLY A 226 1.01 6.83 -2.84
CA GLY A 226 1.57 6.13 -4.00
C GLY A 226 1.49 4.62 -3.85
N LEU A 227 1.74 4.11 -2.65
CA LEU A 227 1.55 2.71 -2.29
C LEU A 227 0.07 2.31 -2.40
N ALA A 228 -0.84 3.10 -1.83
CA ALA A 228 -2.28 2.83 -1.95
C ALA A 228 -2.73 2.81 -3.41
N ALA A 229 -2.27 3.76 -4.24
CA ALA A 229 -2.58 3.78 -5.66
C ALA A 229 -2.02 2.55 -6.39
N ALA A 230 -0.76 2.18 -6.14
CA ALA A 230 -0.12 1.02 -6.77
C ALA A 230 -0.80 -0.30 -6.39
N ILE A 231 -1.23 -0.45 -5.13
CA ILE A 231 -1.89 -1.65 -4.61
C ILE A 231 -3.33 -1.74 -5.09
N LEU A 232 -4.10 -0.65 -5.01
CA LEU A 232 -5.54 -0.67 -5.32
C LEU A 232 -5.84 -0.71 -6.82
N HIS A 233 -4.92 -0.26 -7.68
CA HIS A 233 -5.12 -0.22 -9.13
C HIS A 233 -4.29 -1.22 -9.92
N ASP A 234 -3.47 -2.05 -9.26
CA ASP A 234 -2.58 -3.01 -9.94
C ASP A 234 -1.68 -2.37 -11.00
N ASN A 235 -1.23 -1.13 -10.75
CA ASN A 235 -0.44 -0.39 -11.72
C ASN A 235 0.62 0.50 -11.05
N PHE A 236 1.88 0.10 -11.21
CA PHE A 236 3.05 0.83 -10.74
C PHE A 236 3.13 2.27 -11.29
N ALA A 237 2.63 2.50 -12.50
CA ALA A 237 2.70 3.81 -13.15
C ALA A 237 1.83 4.86 -12.45
N LEU A 238 0.82 4.45 -11.68
CA LEU A 238 -0.07 5.38 -10.96
C LEU A 238 0.58 6.03 -9.73
N ALA A 239 1.81 5.65 -9.37
CA ALA A 239 2.61 6.31 -8.35
C ALA A 239 3.24 7.63 -8.82
N HIS A 240 2.82 8.20 -9.95
CA HIS A 240 3.34 9.48 -10.45
C HIS A 240 2.81 10.69 -9.65
N PRO A 241 3.51 11.84 -9.63
CA PRO A 241 3.15 12.95 -8.75
C PRO A 241 1.76 13.56 -9.01
N VAL A 242 1.35 13.64 -10.27
CA VAL A 242 0.06 14.25 -10.66
C VAL A 242 -1.15 13.45 -10.14
N SER A 243 -1.12 12.11 -10.18
CA SER A 243 -2.22 11.26 -9.70
C SER A 243 -2.33 11.33 -8.18
N ILE A 244 -1.18 11.34 -7.49
CA ILE A 244 -1.11 11.46 -6.04
C ILE A 244 -1.60 12.85 -5.60
N ALA A 245 -1.16 13.93 -6.26
CA ALA A 245 -1.65 15.28 -5.97
C ALA A 245 -3.16 15.41 -6.19
N HIS A 246 -3.70 14.80 -7.25
CA HIS A 246 -5.14 14.72 -7.49
C HIS A 246 -5.85 13.93 -6.38
N ALA A 247 -5.34 12.75 -6.00
CA ALA A 247 -5.94 11.92 -4.95
C ALA A 247 -5.94 12.64 -3.58
N VAL A 248 -4.82 13.25 -3.21
CA VAL A 248 -4.70 14.05 -1.98
C VAL A 248 -5.66 15.25 -2.01
N ARG A 249 -5.79 15.94 -3.16
CA ARG A 249 -6.75 17.04 -3.31
C ARG A 249 -8.19 16.58 -3.15
N VAL A 250 -8.53 15.41 -3.67
CA VAL A 250 -9.88 14.82 -3.58
C VAL A 250 -10.23 14.43 -2.15
N ILE A 251 -9.29 13.80 -1.42
CA ILE A 251 -9.48 13.44 -0.01
C ILE A 251 -9.49 14.69 0.88
N GLY A 252 -8.68 15.69 0.52
CA GLY A 252 -8.60 16.97 1.22
C GLY A 252 -8.03 16.83 2.63
N ARG A 253 -8.61 17.57 3.59
CA ARG A 253 -8.12 17.64 4.97
C ARG A 253 -8.16 16.31 5.72
N GLU A 254 -9.03 15.38 5.31
CA GLU A 254 -9.09 14.04 5.93
C GLU A 254 -7.79 13.26 5.75
N TYR A 255 -6.98 13.60 4.74
CA TYR A 255 -5.68 12.96 4.50
C TYR A 255 -4.58 13.40 5.47
N LEU A 256 -4.76 14.52 6.18
CA LEU A 256 -3.76 15.02 7.10
C LEU A 256 -3.53 14.04 8.26
N ALA A 257 -4.59 13.43 8.79
CA ALA A 257 -4.49 12.47 9.89
C ALA A 257 -3.65 11.22 9.56
N PRO A 258 -3.92 10.45 8.48
CA PRO A 258 -3.09 9.31 8.11
C PRO A 258 -1.66 9.70 7.75
N CYS A 259 -1.45 10.88 7.15
CA CYS A 259 -0.12 11.40 6.84
C CYS A 259 0.69 11.68 8.12
N MET A 260 0.10 12.38 9.09
CA MET A 260 0.73 12.69 10.37
C MET A 260 0.99 11.41 11.18
N LEU A 261 0.03 10.47 11.18
CA LEU A 261 0.20 9.17 11.83
C LEU A 261 1.38 8.40 11.24
N THR A 262 1.50 8.35 9.91
CA THR A 262 2.60 7.67 9.22
C THR A 262 3.94 8.34 9.51
N ALA A 263 4.00 9.67 9.46
CA ALA A 263 5.22 10.41 9.77
C ALA A 263 5.67 10.19 11.22
N PHE A 264 4.73 10.20 12.17
CA PHE A 264 5.00 9.95 13.58
C PHE A 264 5.46 8.51 13.83
N ALA A 265 4.79 7.51 13.25
CA ALA A 265 5.19 6.12 13.33
C ALA A 265 6.58 5.87 12.74
N LEU A 266 6.88 6.43 11.56
CA LEU A 266 8.22 6.35 10.97
C LEU A 266 9.28 6.98 11.88
N PHE A 267 8.97 8.11 12.51
CA PHE A 267 9.86 8.72 13.49
C PHE A 267 10.10 7.79 14.68
N LEU A 268 9.06 7.21 15.26
CA LEU A 268 9.18 6.27 16.39
C LEU A 268 9.91 4.99 16.00
N ALA A 269 9.66 4.43 14.82
CA ALA A 269 10.36 3.27 14.30
C ALA A 269 11.86 3.56 14.12
N VAL A 270 12.23 4.68 13.49
CA VAL A 270 13.64 5.05 13.31
C VAL A 270 14.31 5.33 14.66
N PHE A 271 13.62 6.02 15.56
CA PHE A 271 14.13 6.29 16.91
C PHE A 271 14.31 5.01 17.74
N GLY A 272 13.32 4.12 17.74
CA GLY A 272 13.34 2.83 18.42
C GLY A 272 14.44 1.92 17.89
N TRP A 273 14.57 1.82 16.56
CA TRP A 273 15.68 1.10 15.93
C TRP A 273 17.04 1.65 16.37
N ARG A 274 17.22 2.98 16.34
CA ARG A 274 18.45 3.63 16.80
C ARG A 274 18.72 3.34 18.29
N LEU A 275 17.70 3.40 19.13
CA LEU A 275 17.84 3.12 20.56
C LEU A 275 18.31 1.67 20.79
N VAL A 276 17.67 0.70 20.13
CA VAL A 276 18.02 -0.72 20.25
C VAL A 276 19.45 -0.97 19.76
N MET A 277 19.83 -0.39 18.62
CA MET A 277 21.14 -0.67 18.02
C MET A 277 22.32 0.01 18.70
N TYR A 278 22.13 1.21 19.28
CA TYR A 278 23.25 2.00 19.82
C TYR A 278 23.28 2.13 21.34
N HIS A 279 22.16 1.87 22.03
CA HIS A 279 22.05 2.11 23.47
C HIS A 279 21.72 0.86 24.29
N ALA A 280 21.69 -0.33 23.67
CA ALA A 280 21.51 -1.57 24.41
C ALA A 280 22.76 -1.91 25.26
N PRO A 281 22.64 -2.05 26.59
CA PRO A 281 23.78 -2.29 27.47
C PRO A 281 24.30 -3.73 27.41
N THR A 282 23.47 -4.68 27.00
CA THR A 282 23.79 -6.11 26.93
C THR A 282 23.20 -6.75 25.67
N VAL A 283 23.76 -7.87 25.24
CA VAL A 283 23.25 -8.65 24.09
C VAL A 283 21.81 -9.12 24.33
N THR A 284 21.47 -9.48 25.57
CA THR A 284 20.10 -9.87 25.94
C THR A 284 19.13 -8.70 25.83
N ALA A 285 19.52 -7.50 26.27
CA ALA A 285 18.73 -6.28 26.11
C ALA A 285 18.58 -5.90 24.64
N ALA A 286 19.63 -6.09 23.82
CA ALA A 286 19.56 -5.85 22.37
C ALA A 286 18.58 -6.81 21.69
N GLY A 287 18.63 -8.10 22.02
CA GLY A 287 17.71 -9.11 21.48
C GLY A 287 16.25 -8.86 21.86
N LEU A 288 15.98 -8.59 23.13
CA LEU A 288 14.63 -8.25 23.61
C LEU A 288 14.14 -6.91 23.03
N GLY A 289 15.03 -5.92 22.95
CA GLY A 289 14.74 -4.63 22.35
C GLY A 289 14.39 -4.76 20.88
N LEU A 290 15.10 -5.61 20.13
CA LEU A 290 14.84 -5.85 18.72
C LEU A 290 13.53 -6.61 18.49
N TRP A 291 13.20 -7.56 19.36
CA TRP A 291 11.89 -8.20 19.37
C TRP A 291 10.76 -7.20 19.62
N ALA A 292 10.88 -6.38 20.66
CA ALA A 292 9.90 -5.35 20.98
C ALA A 292 9.75 -4.33 19.84
N PHE A 293 10.86 -3.97 19.19
CA PHE A 293 10.87 -3.12 18.00
C PHE A 293 10.04 -3.73 16.85
N TRP A 294 10.20 -5.02 16.54
CA TRP A 294 9.41 -5.65 15.49
C TRP A 294 7.92 -5.77 15.85
N VAL A 295 7.58 -6.10 17.11
CA VAL A 295 6.18 -6.06 17.57
C VAL A 295 5.58 -4.68 17.33
N PHE A 296 6.32 -3.64 17.73
CA PHE A 296 5.90 -2.26 17.60
C PHE A 296 5.72 -1.83 16.13
N VAL A 297 6.68 -2.11 15.26
CA VAL A 297 6.61 -1.77 13.83
C VAL A 297 5.44 -2.47 13.13
N LEU A 298 5.22 -3.76 13.40
CA LEU A 298 4.09 -4.49 12.82
C LEU A 298 2.75 -3.94 13.30
N TYR A 299 2.66 -3.59 14.58
CA TYR A 299 1.47 -2.96 15.16
C TYR A 299 1.16 -1.63 14.46
N GLU A 300 2.14 -0.72 14.39
CA GLU A 300 1.97 0.58 13.73
C GLU A 300 1.60 0.44 12.25
N ALA A 301 2.27 -0.48 11.54
CA ALA A 301 1.99 -0.72 10.12
C ALA A 301 0.55 -1.17 9.89
N MET A 302 0.02 -2.08 10.72
CA MET A 302 -1.39 -2.50 10.61
C MET A 302 -2.36 -1.34 10.86
N VAL A 303 -2.12 -0.53 11.90
CA VAL A 303 -2.94 0.66 12.20
C VAL A 303 -2.94 1.63 11.02
N ILE A 304 -1.76 1.94 10.46
CA ILE A 304 -1.62 2.87 9.34
C ILE A 304 -2.36 2.36 8.11
N MET A 305 -2.18 1.08 7.74
CA MET A 305 -2.82 0.50 6.57
C MET A 305 -4.34 0.47 6.73
N HIS A 306 -4.84 0.14 7.92
CA HIS A 306 -6.26 0.16 8.23
C HIS A 306 -6.84 1.59 8.13
N VAL A 307 -6.23 2.57 8.79
CA VAL A 307 -6.67 3.98 8.76
C VAL A 307 -6.64 4.53 7.33
N LEU A 308 -5.59 4.22 6.57
CA LEU A 308 -5.46 4.63 5.17
C LEU A 308 -6.57 4.01 4.32
N GLY A 309 -6.80 2.69 4.43
CA GLY A 309 -7.86 1.99 3.72
C GLY A 309 -9.23 2.61 3.99
N ARG A 310 -9.57 2.83 5.27
CA ARG A 310 -10.84 3.47 5.66
C ARG A 310 -10.97 4.90 5.13
N THR A 311 -9.86 5.64 5.06
CA THR A 311 -9.85 7.00 4.49
C THR A 311 -10.12 6.96 2.99
N CYS A 312 -9.52 6.01 2.27
CA CYS A 312 -9.79 5.77 0.85
C CYS A 312 -11.25 5.38 0.61
N TYR A 313 -11.81 4.49 1.44
CA TYR A 313 -13.21 4.05 1.35
C TYR A 313 -14.19 5.20 1.48
N ARG A 314 -13.98 6.08 2.46
CA ARG A 314 -14.84 7.26 2.69
C ARG A 314 -14.81 8.25 1.53
N ASN A 315 -13.70 8.30 0.79
CA ASN A 315 -13.49 9.19 -0.36
C ASN A 315 -13.57 8.47 -1.71
N ALA A 316 -14.14 7.26 -1.71
CA ALA A 316 -14.27 6.36 -2.85
C ALA A 316 -14.87 7.00 -4.10
N ALA A 317 -15.96 7.74 -3.92
CA ALA A 317 -16.70 8.37 -4.99
C ALA A 317 -15.87 9.43 -5.74
N GLY A 318 -15.07 10.19 -5.01
CA GLY A 318 -14.19 11.21 -5.59
C GLY A 318 -12.95 10.62 -6.24
N LEU A 319 -12.39 9.57 -5.64
CA LEU A 319 -11.18 8.91 -6.13
C LEU A 319 -11.45 8.07 -7.38
N GLY A 320 -12.65 7.50 -7.51
CA GLY A 320 -13.02 6.64 -8.63
C GLY A 320 -12.34 5.27 -8.60
N TRP A 321 -11.75 4.88 -7.46
CA TRP A 321 -10.94 3.67 -7.30
C TRP A 321 -11.76 2.37 -7.21
N TYR A 322 -13.06 2.46 -6.90
CA TYR A 322 -13.89 1.32 -6.51
C TYR A 322 -14.70 0.67 -7.64
N ARG A 323 -14.13 0.57 -8.83
CA ARG A 323 -14.83 -0.12 -9.92
C ARG A 323 -14.66 -1.64 -9.90
N ARG A 324 -13.58 -2.17 -9.31
CA ARG A 324 -13.25 -3.61 -9.28
C ARG A 324 -12.37 -3.96 -8.07
N GLU A 325 -12.53 -5.16 -7.52
CA GLU A 325 -11.53 -5.73 -6.61
C GLU A 325 -10.20 -5.89 -7.34
N PRO A 326 -9.07 -5.56 -6.71
CA PRO A 326 -7.77 -5.74 -7.34
C PRO A 326 -7.50 -7.24 -7.53
N LYS A 327 -6.92 -7.59 -8.68
CA LYS A 327 -6.87 -9.00 -9.14
C LYS A 327 -6.02 -9.86 -8.21
N TRP A 328 -4.95 -9.30 -7.66
CA TRP A 328 -4.06 -9.98 -6.72
C TRP A 328 -4.69 -10.31 -5.36
N ASN A 329 -5.91 -9.83 -5.05
CA ASN A 329 -6.69 -10.25 -3.87
C ASN A 329 -7.70 -11.36 -4.20
N SER A 330 -7.94 -11.65 -5.49
CA SER A 330 -9.07 -12.47 -5.94
C SER A 330 -8.80 -14.00 -5.99
N TRP A 331 -7.74 -14.49 -5.36
CA TRP A 331 -7.33 -15.91 -5.40
C TRP A 331 -8.45 -16.89 -4.99
N GLU A 332 -9.41 -16.47 -4.14
CA GLU A 332 -10.58 -17.27 -3.74
C GLU A 332 -11.88 -16.90 -4.48
N ARG A 333 -11.90 -15.87 -5.34
CA ARG A 333 -13.14 -15.39 -5.98
C ARG A 333 -12.97 -15.14 -7.48
N PRO A 334 -12.97 -16.19 -8.31
CA PRO A 334 -13.24 -16.01 -9.72
C PRO A 334 -14.68 -15.47 -9.90
N GLY A 335 -14.82 -14.15 -10.07
CA GLY A 335 -15.98 -13.58 -10.76
C GLY A 335 -17.15 -13.03 -9.94
N ARG A 336 -17.04 -12.78 -8.63
CA ARG A 336 -18.05 -11.91 -7.96
C ARG A 336 -17.73 -10.45 -8.23
N ILE A 337 -18.19 -9.95 -9.37
CA ILE A 337 -18.59 -8.54 -9.47
C ILE A 337 -19.67 -8.37 -8.41
N TYR A 338 -19.53 -7.44 -7.48
CA TYR A 338 -20.52 -7.15 -6.44
C TYR A 338 -21.92 -7.00 -7.07
N SER A 339 -22.71 -8.07 -7.08
CA SER A 339 -24.16 -7.99 -7.19
C SER A 339 -24.66 -7.65 -5.80
N ASN A 340 -25.27 -6.47 -5.72
CA ASN A 340 -25.85 -5.79 -4.57
C ASN A 340 -26.29 -6.71 -3.42
N SER A 341 -25.74 -6.45 -2.23
CA SER A 341 -26.46 -6.65 -0.95
C SER A 341 -27.16 -5.36 -0.58
#